data_AF-A0A0F9GS91-F1
#
_entry.id   AF-A0A0F9GS91-F1
#
_cell.length_a   1.000
_cell.length_b   1.000
_cell.length_c   1.000
_cell.angle_alpha   90.00
_cell.angle_beta   90.00
_cell.angle_gamma   90.00
#
_symmetry.space_group_name_H-M   'P 1'
#
loop_
_entity.id
_entity.type
_entity.pdbx_description
1 polymer ?
#
loop_
_entity_poly.entity_id
_entity_poly.type
_entity_poly.pdbx_seq_one_letter_code
_entity_poly.pdbx_strand_id
1 'polypeptide(L)'
;MTGKKKSAQASIEAMYRVFTVPEAPDSTLSRIDQNISRNLAGFLQEHIVAVERDLSDVEKNFSDYAIPEKPVFVSEQAQFLLDKLVANSVHTASPSFIGHMTSALPYFMLPLSKIMIALNQNLVKTETSKAFTPMERQVLGMIHRLVYQEDGAFYRKWMHNPRYALGAMCSGGTVANLTALWVARNRAFPAEGSFRGLHQEGLFRALKYYGYEGAAIVVSRRGHYSLSKAADVLGLGRESLVAVDTDDSNRIQTDALREKCLELQKKKIKVMAICGVAGTTETGNVDPLDAMADIAREFGAHFHVDAAWG
;
A
#
# COMPACT_ATOMS: atom_id res chain seq x y z
N MET A 1 42.62 8.63 28.56
CA MET A 1 43.03 9.39 27.36
C MET A 1 41.81 9.50 26.44
N THR A 2 41.14 10.65 26.47
CA THR A 2 39.98 10.97 25.62
C THR A 2 40.46 11.23 24.20
N GLY A 3 40.61 10.17 23.41
CA GLY A 3 40.88 10.30 21.98
C GLY A 3 39.75 11.11 21.34
N LYS A 4 40.06 12.29 20.79
CA LYS A 4 39.11 13.05 19.96
C LYS A 4 38.53 12.10 18.92
N LYS A 5 37.23 11.75 19.03
CA LYS A 5 36.51 11.05 17.97
C LYS A 5 36.72 11.85 16.70
N LYS A 6 37.39 11.27 15.70
CA LYS A 6 37.51 11.88 14.37
C LYS A 6 36.08 12.02 13.83
N SER A 7 35.68 13.24 13.49
CA SER A 7 34.42 13.47 12.77
C SER A 7 34.69 13.37 11.27
N ALA A 8 33.67 12.99 10.50
CA ALA A 8 33.74 13.16 9.05
C ALA A 8 33.86 14.66 8.71
N GLN A 9 34.31 14.97 7.50
CA GLN A 9 34.36 16.36 7.01
C GLN A 9 33.34 16.52 5.88
N ALA A 10 32.50 17.55 5.98
CA ALA A 10 31.64 17.96 4.89
C ALA A 10 32.48 18.77 3.89
N SER A 11 32.87 18.14 2.79
CA SER A 11 33.60 18.78 1.69
C SER A 11 33.02 18.36 0.34
N ILE A 12 33.25 19.16 -0.69
CA ILE A 12 32.84 18.84 -2.07
C ILE A 12 33.47 17.52 -2.53
N GLU A 13 34.73 17.27 -2.16
CA GLU A 13 35.42 16.02 -2.48
C GLU A 13 34.78 14.81 -1.79
N ALA A 14 34.42 14.94 -0.50
CA ALA A 14 33.70 13.89 0.22
C ALA A 14 32.33 13.63 -0.42
N MET A 15 31.62 14.68 -0.83
CA MET A 15 30.34 14.58 -1.53
C MET A 15 30.48 13.85 -2.86
N TYR A 16 31.48 14.17 -3.68
CA TYR A 16 31.69 13.44 -4.95
C TYR A 16 31.96 11.95 -4.71
N ARG A 17 32.81 11.60 -3.74
CA ARG A 17 33.10 10.19 -3.43
C ARG A 17 31.85 9.38 -3.09
N VAL A 18 30.85 9.99 -2.45
CA VAL A 18 29.58 9.33 -2.11
C VAL A 18 28.75 8.98 -3.36
N PHE A 19 28.85 9.76 -4.45
CA PHE A 19 27.96 9.64 -5.61
C PHE A 19 28.63 9.12 -6.90
N THR A 20 29.95 9.15 -7.04
CA THR A 20 30.60 8.97 -8.37
C THR A 20 31.66 7.88 -8.47
N VAL A 21 32.12 7.28 -7.35
CA VAL A 21 33.23 6.32 -7.39
C VAL A 21 32.77 4.93 -6.94
N PRO A 22 32.75 3.92 -7.83
CA PRO A 22 32.69 2.53 -7.39
C PRO A 22 33.96 2.25 -6.60
N GLU A 23 33.83 2.03 -5.30
CA GLU A 23 35.00 1.67 -4.50
C GLU A 23 35.50 0.28 -4.90
N ALA A 24 36.81 0.04 -4.78
CA ALA A 24 37.42 -1.25 -5.10
C ALA A 24 36.82 -2.40 -4.25
N PRO A 25 36.90 -3.67 -4.70
CA PRO A 25 36.30 -4.81 -3.97
C PRO A 25 36.78 -4.98 -2.52
N ASP A 26 37.95 -4.43 -2.18
CA ASP A 26 38.58 -4.44 -0.86
C ASP A 26 38.34 -3.15 -0.05
N SER A 27 37.52 -2.23 -0.58
CA SER A 27 37.26 -0.95 0.06
C SER A 27 36.52 -1.04 1.39
N THR A 28 36.52 0.07 2.12
CA THR A 28 35.76 0.19 3.37
C THR A 28 34.27 -0.06 3.15
N LEU A 29 33.65 0.48 2.08
CA LEU A 29 32.24 0.27 1.81
C LEU A 29 31.91 -1.16 1.40
N SER A 30 32.77 -1.80 0.59
CA SER A 30 32.62 -3.23 0.24
C SER A 30 32.68 -4.12 1.50
N ARG A 31 33.62 -3.84 2.40
CA ARG A 31 33.71 -4.52 3.70
C ARG A 31 32.48 -4.29 4.56
N ILE A 32 31.91 -3.08 4.55
CA ILE A 32 30.65 -2.78 5.24
C ILE A 32 29.50 -3.60 4.65
N ASP A 33 29.34 -3.64 3.32
CA ASP A 33 28.26 -4.43 2.66
C ASP A 33 28.39 -5.92 2.98
N GLN A 34 29.61 -6.47 2.93
CA GLN A 34 29.87 -7.87 3.30
C GLN A 34 29.56 -8.13 4.78
N ASN A 35 29.95 -7.23 5.68
CA ASN A 35 29.70 -7.37 7.11
C ASN A 35 28.20 -7.27 7.42
N ILE A 36 27.48 -6.31 6.82
CA ILE A 36 26.03 -6.19 6.96
C ILE A 36 25.35 -7.47 6.45
N SER A 37 25.75 -7.96 5.28
CA SER A 37 25.16 -9.17 4.69
C SER A 37 25.38 -10.40 5.58
N ARG A 38 26.59 -10.59 6.15
CA ARG A 38 26.90 -11.71 7.05
C ARG A 38 26.17 -11.57 8.40
N ASN A 39 26.20 -10.38 9.01
CA ASN A 39 25.56 -10.13 10.30
C ASN A 39 24.03 -10.24 10.20
N LEU A 40 23.42 -9.77 9.11
CA LEU A 40 21.99 -9.90 8.88
C LEU A 40 21.59 -11.37 8.70
N ALA A 41 22.39 -12.15 7.96
CA ALA A 41 22.15 -13.59 7.83
C ALA A 41 22.25 -14.32 9.18
N GLY A 42 23.26 -14.00 10.00
CA GLY A 42 23.39 -14.53 11.37
C GLY A 42 22.23 -14.11 12.28
N PHE A 43 21.83 -12.82 12.23
CA PHE A 43 20.69 -12.29 12.98
C PHE A 43 19.39 -13.04 12.68
N LEU A 44 19.07 -13.25 11.39
CA LEU A 44 17.86 -13.97 10.97
C LEU A 44 17.89 -15.46 11.33
N GLN A 45 19.07 -16.05 11.56
CA GLN A 45 19.19 -17.46 11.95
C GLN A 45 19.18 -17.68 13.46
N GLU A 46 19.70 -16.73 14.24
CA GLU A 46 19.97 -16.93 15.68
C GLU A 46 18.94 -16.26 16.61
N HIS A 47 18.17 -15.26 16.14
CA HIS A 47 17.28 -14.50 17.03
C HIS A 47 15.86 -15.09 17.12
N ILE A 48 15.42 -15.32 18.36
CA ILE A 48 14.04 -15.66 18.72
C ILE A 48 13.20 -14.37 18.63
N VAL A 49 12.19 -14.36 17.76
CA VAL A 49 11.11 -13.37 17.53
C VAL A 49 11.36 -11.91 17.95
N ALA A 50 11.54 -11.63 19.23
CA ALA A 50 12.05 -10.37 19.76
C ALA A 50 12.78 -10.67 21.09
N VAL A 51 13.88 -9.96 21.37
CA VAL A 51 14.47 -9.97 22.71
C VAL A 51 13.54 -9.20 23.64
N GLU A 52 13.13 -9.81 24.75
CA GLU A 52 12.28 -9.16 25.75
C GLU A 52 13.09 -8.03 26.42
N ARG A 53 12.92 -6.82 25.89
CA ARG A 53 13.46 -5.56 26.42
C ARG A 53 12.31 -4.60 26.59
N ASP A 54 12.36 -3.83 27.67
CA ASP A 54 11.38 -2.78 27.91
C ASP A 54 11.43 -1.74 26.78
N LEU A 55 10.25 -1.39 26.24
CA LEU A 55 10.13 -0.41 25.16
C LEU A 55 10.75 0.94 25.54
N SER A 56 10.62 1.36 26.80
CA SER A 56 11.19 2.62 27.30
C SER A 56 12.72 2.63 27.26
N ASP A 57 13.38 1.47 27.32
CA ASP A 57 14.83 1.37 27.17
C ASP A 57 15.26 1.45 25.71
N VAL A 58 14.45 0.93 24.78
CA VAL A 58 14.70 1.05 23.34
C VAL A 58 14.52 2.51 22.90
N GLU A 59 13.46 3.18 23.37
CA GLU A 59 13.13 4.57 23.06
C GLU A 59 14.26 5.56 23.40
N LYS A 60 15.00 5.31 24.48
CA LYS A 60 16.18 6.12 24.86
C LYS A 60 17.26 6.18 23.77
N ASN A 61 17.35 5.18 22.89
CA ASN A 61 18.31 5.20 21.78
C ASN A 61 17.86 6.09 20.61
N PHE A 62 16.60 6.50 20.59
CA PHE A 62 15.96 7.25 19.48
C PHE A 62 15.30 8.55 19.97
N SER A 63 15.73 9.09 21.11
CA SER A 63 15.12 10.27 21.73
C SER A 63 15.75 11.61 21.33
N ASP A 64 16.83 11.60 20.54
CA ASP A 64 17.46 12.83 20.07
C ASP A 64 16.62 13.45 18.94
N TYR A 65 16.13 14.66 19.18
CA TYR A 65 15.32 15.42 18.22
C TYR A 65 16.16 16.42 17.40
N ALA A 66 17.42 16.65 17.76
CA ALA A 66 18.27 17.62 17.10
C ALA A 66 18.97 17.00 15.87
N ILE A 67 19.06 17.76 14.78
CA ILE A 67 19.86 17.34 13.62
C ILE A 67 21.35 17.45 14.01
N PRO A 68 22.16 16.38 13.85
CA PRO A 68 23.58 16.44 14.16
C PRO A 68 24.31 17.51 13.33
N GLU A 69 25.01 18.44 14.00
CA GLU A 69 25.80 19.49 13.32
C GLU A 69 27.08 18.97 12.66
N LYS A 70 27.53 17.77 13.05
CA LYS A 70 28.76 17.15 12.55
C LYS A 70 28.43 15.83 11.84
N PRO A 71 28.99 15.60 10.65
CA PRO A 71 28.77 14.34 9.95
C PRO A 71 29.52 13.20 10.65
N VAL A 72 28.94 12.01 10.54
CA VAL A 72 29.51 10.74 11.00
C VAL A 72 30.02 9.92 9.82
N PHE A 73 30.95 9.01 10.06
CA PHE A 73 31.38 8.07 9.03
C PHE A 73 30.28 7.05 8.73
N VAL A 74 30.16 6.61 7.48
CA VAL A 74 29.19 5.57 7.06
C VAL A 74 29.35 4.29 7.89
N SER A 75 30.58 3.91 8.23
CA SER A 75 30.86 2.76 9.10
C SER A 75 30.30 2.93 10.52
N GLU A 76 30.40 4.13 11.09
CA GLU A 76 29.87 4.41 12.43
C GLU A 76 28.34 4.38 12.43
N GLN A 77 27.72 4.94 11.38
CA GLN A 77 26.28 4.88 11.20
C GLN A 77 25.78 3.44 10.98
N ALA A 78 26.47 2.65 10.16
CA ALA A 78 26.13 1.25 9.93
C ALA A 78 26.20 0.42 11.23
N GLN A 79 27.25 0.62 12.03
CA GLN A 79 27.38 -0.05 13.33
C GLN A 79 26.26 0.37 14.30
N PHE A 80 25.94 1.66 14.36
CA PHE A 80 24.81 2.15 15.16
C PHE A 80 23.50 1.46 14.76
N LEU A 81 23.21 1.34 13.47
CA LEU A 81 22.01 0.67 12.98
C LEU A 81 22.00 -0.83 13.34
N LEU A 82 23.14 -1.53 13.24
CA LEU A 82 23.22 -2.93 13.66
C LEU A 82 22.95 -3.09 15.16
N ASP A 83 23.62 -2.30 16.00
CA ASP A 83 23.58 -2.43 17.46
C ASP A 83 22.26 -1.96 18.07
N LYS A 84 21.62 -0.96 17.47
CA LYS A 84 20.45 -0.28 18.05
C LYS A 84 19.15 -0.58 17.32
N LEU A 85 19.17 -0.64 15.99
CA LEU A 85 17.96 -0.90 15.20
C LEU A 85 17.77 -2.41 14.98
N VAL A 86 18.75 -3.09 14.38
CA VAL A 86 18.62 -4.51 14.01
C VAL A 86 18.50 -5.39 15.26
N ALA A 87 19.36 -5.19 16.25
CA ALA A 87 19.34 -5.98 17.49
C ALA A 87 18.04 -5.88 18.31
N ASN A 88 17.21 -4.85 18.08
CA ASN A 88 15.91 -4.68 18.75
C ASN A 88 14.72 -4.81 17.79
N SER A 89 14.95 -5.30 16.56
CA SER A 89 13.89 -5.52 15.57
C SER A 89 13.16 -6.85 15.78
N VAL A 90 11.90 -6.92 15.35
CA VAL A 90 11.11 -8.15 15.38
C VAL A 90 11.50 -9.06 14.21
N HIS A 91 11.87 -10.30 14.51
CA HIS A 91 12.16 -11.33 13.54
C HIS A 91 10.88 -11.96 13.00
N THR A 92 10.26 -11.31 12.02
CA THR A 92 8.97 -11.74 11.41
C THR A 92 9.06 -13.04 10.62
N ALA A 93 10.27 -13.52 10.32
CA ALA A 93 10.50 -14.82 9.69
C ALA A 93 10.70 -15.97 10.70
N SER A 94 10.68 -15.67 12.01
CA SER A 94 10.78 -16.70 13.03
C SER A 94 9.56 -17.64 12.99
N PRO A 95 9.74 -18.98 13.05
CA PRO A 95 8.63 -19.93 13.10
C PRO A 95 7.67 -19.74 14.29
N SER A 96 8.12 -19.08 15.36
CA SER A 96 7.30 -18.77 16.54
C SER A 96 6.66 -17.38 16.49
N PHE A 97 6.87 -16.59 15.44
CA PHE A 97 6.19 -15.30 15.27
C PHE A 97 4.76 -15.52 14.80
N ILE A 98 3.79 -15.17 15.65
CA ILE A 98 2.35 -15.18 15.36
C ILE A 98 1.74 -13.79 15.61
N GLY A 99 2.36 -12.76 15.02
CA GLY A 99 1.88 -11.38 15.09
C GLY A 99 0.83 -11.02 14.04
N HIS A 100 0.48 -9.74 13.96
CA HIS A 100 -0.39 -9.18 12.93
C HIS A 100 0.23 -9.24 11.52
N MET A 101 -0.50 -8.77 10.50
CA MET A 101 -0.27 -8.86 9.04
C MET A 101 1.10 -8.38 8.51
N THR A 102 2.20 -9.00 8.95
CA THR A 102 3.55 -8.76 8.48
C THR A 102 4.22 -10.11 8.25
N SER A 103 4.33 -10.48 6.99
CA SER A 103 4.96 -11.75 6.60
C SER A 103 6.46 -11.57 6.34
N ALA A 104 7.20 -12.66 6.49
CA ALA A 104 8.56 -12.74 5.98
C ALA A 104 8.57 -12.51 4.46
N LEU A 105 9.53 -11.72 3.99
CA LEU A 105 9.78 -11.61 2.56
C LEU A 105 10.56 -12.85 2.08
N PRO A 106 10.31 -13.34 0.84
CA PRO A 106 11.15 -14.38 0.26
C PRO A 106 12.62 -13.95 0.24
N TYR A 107 13.52 -14.82 0.69
CA TYR A 107 14.94 -14.47 0.91
C TYR A 107 15.64 -13.90 -0.34
N PHE A 108 15.26 -14.38 -1.53
CA PHE A 108 15.80 -13.88 -2.80
C PHE A 108 15.47 -12.40 -3.08
N MET A 109 14.49 -11.79 -2.40
CA MET A 109 14.15 -10.37 -2.56
C MET A 109 15.26 -9.45 -2.06
N LEU A 110 16.02 -9.89 -1.04
CA LEU A 110 17.10 -9.08 -0.45
C LEU A 110 18.17 -8.72 -1.49
N PRO A 111 18.81 -9.67 -2.22
CA PRO A 111 19.77 -9.32 -3.25
C PRO A 111 19.15 -8.60 -4.44
N LEU A 112 17.90 -8.89 -4.82
CA LEU A 112 17.22 -8.19 -5.91
C LEU A 112 16.94 -6.72 -5.59
N SER A 113 16.72 -6.37 -4.31
CA SER A 113 16.55 -4.98 -3.90
C SER A 113 17.76 -4.09 -4.23
N LYS A 114 18.97 -4.67 -4.29
CA LYS A 114 20.19 -3.94 -4.71
C LYS A 114 20.08 -3.43 -6.14
N ILE A 115 19.46 -4.20 -7.05
CA ILE A 115 19.22 -3.78 -8.45
C ILE A 115 18.27 -2.58 -8.46
N MET A 116 17.17 -2.66 -7.71
CA MET A 116 16.17 -1.59 -7.63
C MET A 116 16.77 -0.28 -7.10
N ILE A 117 17.52 -0.35 -6.00
CA ILE A 117 18.18 0.81 -5.39
C ILE A 117 19.24 1.40 -6.32
N ALA A 118 20.06 0.55 -6.96
CA ALA A 118 21.12 1.00 -7.87
C ALA A 118 20.56 1.70 -9.11
N LEU A 119 19.42 1.23 -9.64
CA LEU A 119 18.82 1.81 -10.83
C LEU A 119 17.94 3.04 -10.53
N ASN A 120 17.32 3.13 -9.35
CA ASN A 120 16.56 4.29 -8.87
C ASN A 120 15.64 4.95 -9.94
N GLN A 121 14.86 4.13 -10.65
CA GLN A 121 14.06 4.56 -11.79
C GLN A 121 12.75 5.22 -11.34
N ASN A 122 12.30 6.25 -12.07
CA ASN A 122 11.04 6.94 -11.81
C ASN A 122 9.97 6.57 -12.84
N LEU A 123 9.00 5.75 -12.43
CA LEU A 123 7.97 5.19 -13.31
C LEU A 123 6.94 6.22 -13.83
N VAL A 124 6.94 7.45 -13.30
CA VAL A 124 6.08 8.54 -13.80
C VAL A 124 6.58 9.09 -15.14
N LYS A 125 7.88 8.94 -15.44
CA LYS A 125 8.51 9.52 -16.63
C LYS A 125 9.17 8.43 -17.46
N THR A 126 8.69 8.23 -18.68
CA THR A 126 9.21 7.20 -19.59
C THR A 126 10.71 7.35 -19.87
N GLU A 127 11.24 8.58 -19.81
CA GLU A 127 12.67 8.87 -20.00
C GLU A 127 13.57 8.26 -18.91
N THR A 128 13.06 8.13 -17.68
CA THR A 128 13.77 7.60 -16.50
C THR A 128 13.26 6.23 -16.04
N SER A 129 12.46 5.54 -16.87
CA SER A 129 11.87 4.23 -16.56
C SER A 129 11.64 3.34 -17.78
N LYS A 130 12.45 3.51 -18.84
CA LYS A 130 12.28 2.88 -20.17
C LYS A 130 11.87 1.39 -20.13
N ALA A 131 12.54 0.57 -19.33
CA ALA A 131 12.22 -0.85 -19.17
C ALA A 131 11.24 -1.12 -18.01
N PHE A 132 11.16 -0.22 -17.02
CA PHE A 132 10.37 -0.39 -15.81
C PHE A 132 8.88 -0.17 -16.07
N THR A 133 8.50 0.85 -16.85
CA THR A 133 7.09 1.09 -17.22
C THR A 133 6.46 -0.12 -17.95
N PRO A 134 7.06 -0.68 -19.03
CA PRO A 134 6.46 -1.84 -19.67
C PRO A 134 6.47 -3.08 -18.77
N MET A 135 7.49 -3.27 -17.93
CA MET A 135 7.52 -4.36 -16.95
C MET A 135 6.38 -4.25 -15.93
N GLU A 136 6.15 -3.08 -15.34
CA GLU A 136 5.03 -2.86 -14.42
C GLU A 136 3.68 -3.15 -15.11
N ARG A 137 3.51 -2.66 -16.34
CA ARG A 137 2.29 -2.92 -17.12
C ARG A 137 2.10 -4.39 -17.45
N GLN A 138 3.19 -5.14 -17.67
CA GLN A 138 3.14 -6.58 -17.86
C GLN A 138 2.67 -7.29 -16.59
N VAL A 139 3.25 -6.96 -15.42
CA VAL A 139 2.86 -7.54 -14.13
C VAL A 139 1.40 -7.23 -13.81
N LEU A 140 0.95 -5.98 -14.03
CA LEU A 140 -0.46 -5.61 -13.89
C LEU A 140 -1.35 -6.41 -14.85
N GLY A 141 -0.91 -6.66 -16.08
CA GLY A 141 -1.61 -7.52 -17.02
C GLY A 141 -1.71 -8.97 -16.54
N MET A 142 -0.65 -9.52 -15.91
CA MET A 142 -0.67 -10.86 -15.31
C MET A 142 -1.67 -10.94 -14.15
N ILE A 143 -1.67 -9.96 -13.25
CA ILE A 143 -2.62 -9.89 -12.12
C ILE A 143 -4.06 -9.71 -12.64
N HIS A 144 -4.27 -8.82 -13.60
CA HIS A 144 -5.58 -8.64 -14.23
C HIS A 144 -6.07 -9.96 -14.86
N ARG A 145 -5.18 -10.73 -15.52
CA ARG A 145 -5.54 -12.03 -16.09
C ARG A 145 -5.88 -13.08 -15.05
N LEU A 146 -5.16 -13.09 -13.93
CA LEU A 146 -5.45 -14.00 -12.82
C LEU A 146 -6.90 -13.84 -12.33
N VAL A 147 -7.38 -12.60 -12.27
CA VAL A 147 -8.72 -12.28 -11.77
C VAL A 147 -9.80 -12.37 -12.86
N TYR A 148 -9.61 -11.71 -14.01
CA TYR A 148 -10.65 -11.53 -15.02
C TYR A 148 -10.59 -12.53 -16.18
N GLN A 149 -9.48 -13.28 -16.32
CA GLN A 149 -9.31 -14.36 -17.29
C GLN A 149 -9.59 -14.01 -18.77
N GLU A 150 -9.46 -12.73 -19.13
CA GLU A 150 -9.58 -12.27 -20.53
C GLU A 150 -8.62 -12.99 -21.49
N ASP A 151 -8.91 -12.93 -22.79
CA ASP A 151 -8.14 -13.63 -23.82
C ASP A 151 -6.86 -12.88 -24.26
N GLY A 152 -6.06 -13.52 -25.13
CA GLY A 152 -4.84 -12.91 -25.65
C GLY A 152 -5.06 -11.66 -26.53
N ALA A 153 -6.23 -11.52 -27.18
CA ALA A 153 -6.55 -10.36 -27.99
C ALA A 153 -6.79 -9.13 -27.13
N PHE A 154 -7.45 -9.30 -25.98
CA PHE A 154 -7.63 -8.27 -24.96
C PHE A 154 -6.28 -7.67 -24.52
N TYR A 155 -5.32 -8.51 -24.08
CA TYR A 155 -4.05 -8.01 -23.57
C TYR A 155 -3.18 -7.37 -24.65
N ARG A 156 -3.21 -7.87 -25.89
CA ARG A 156 -2.52 -7.21 -27.02
C ARG A 156 -3.06 -5.81 -27.28
N LYS A 157 -4.36 -5.59 -27.08
CA LYS A 157 -5.01 -4.29 -27.31
C LYS A 157 -4.79 -3.31 -26.15
N TRP A 158 -4.88 -3.78 -24.90
CA TRP A 158 -5.02 -2.89 -23.73
C TRP A 158 -3.77 -2.81 -22.86
N MET A 159 -2.95 -3.87 -22.77
CA MET A 159 -1.86 -3.94 -21.78
C MET A 159 -0.86 -2.80 -21.89
N HIS A 160 -0.49 -2.36 -23.09
CA HIS A 160 0.44 -1.23 -23.32
C HIS A 160 -0.24 0.02 -23.91
N ASN A 161 -1.58 0.11 -23.82
CA ASN A 161 -2.29 1.28 -24.33
C ASN A 161 -2.04 2.53 -23.46
N PRO A 162 -1.61 3.67 -24.01
CA PRO A 162 -1.29 4.86 -23.22
C PRO A 162 -2.53 5.57 -22.64
N ARG A 163 -3.74 5.26 -23.13
CA ARG A 163 -5.00 5.87 -22.67
C ARG A 163 -5.79 5.02 -21.69
N TYR A 164 -5.40 3.75 -21.51
CA TYR A 164 -6.11 2.81 -20.65
C TYR A 164 -5.14 2.10 -19.71
N ALA A 165 -5.59 1.84 -18.49
CA ALA A 165 -4.84 1.12 -17.48
C ALA A 165 -5.66 -0.08 -17.01
N LEU A 166 -5.02 -1.24 -16.90
CA LEU A 166 -5.62 -2.46 -16.34
C LEU A 166 -5.57 -2.47 -14.80
N GLY A 167 -4.70 -1.65 -14.23
CA GLY A 167 -4.50 -1.47 -12.80
C GLY A 167 -3.40 -0.43 -12.54
N ALA A 168 -3.05 -0.25 -11.27
CA ALA A 168 -1.93 0.59 -10.86
C ALA A 168 -1.27 -0.04 -9.64
N MET A 169 0.06 -0.03 -9.58
CA MET A 169 0.77 -0.38 -8.36
C MET A 169 0.58 0.75 -7.33
N CYS A 170 0.26 0.38 -6.09
CA CYS A 170 0.06 1.33 -5.00
C CYS A 170 1.07 1.06 -3.88
N SER A 171 1.30 2.05 -3.02
CA SER A 171 2.17 1.88 -1.85
C SER A 171 1.61 0.91 -0.79
N GLY A 172 0.33 0.55 -0.89
CA GLY A 172 -0.32 -0.44 -0.05
C GLY A 172 -1.84 -0.46 -0.24
N GLY A 173 -2.52 -1.37 0.47
CA GLY A 173 -3.97 -1.58 0.36
C GLY A 173 -4.82 -0.34 0.64
N THR A 174 -4.38 0.52 1.57
CA THR A 174 -5.08 1.79 1.87
C THR A 174 -5.17 2.70 0.64
N VAL A 175 -4.08 2.86 -0.11
CA VAL A 175 -4.06 3.70 -1.32
C VAL A 175 -4.84 3.01 -2.45
N ALA A 176 -4.73 1.68 -2.57
CA ALA A 176 -5.51 0.92 -3.55
C ALA A 176 -7.03 1.07 -3.33
N ASN A 177 -7.49 0.94 -2.08
CA ASN A 177 -8.89 1.16 -1.68
C ASN A 177 -9.34 2.60 -1.98
N LEU A 178 -8.52 3.60 -1.66
CA LEU A 178 -8.80 5.00 -2.00
C LEU A 178 -8.94 5.19 -3.52
N THR A 179 -8.03 4.63 -4.32
CA THR A 179 -8.06 4.72 -5.78
C THR A 179 -9.30 4.04 -6.36
N ALA A 180 -9.67 2.86 -5.87
CA ALA A 180 -10.88 2.15 -6.31
C ALA A 180 -12.15 2.96 -6.00
N LEU A 181 -12.27 3.49 -4.78
CA LEU A 181 -13.41 4.32 -4.39
C LEU A 181 -13.44 5.66 -5.14
N TRP A 182 -12.28 6.21 -5.51
CA TRP A 182 -12.22 7.39 -6.37
C TRP A 182 -12.79 7.08 -7.77
N VAL A 183 -12.43 5.93 -8.35
CA VAL A 183 -13.02 5.47 -9.62
C VAL A 183 -14.52 5.27 -9.47
N ALA A 184 -14.97 4.60 -8.41
CA ALA A 184 -16.39 4.40 -8.12
C ALA A 184 -17.15 5.72 -8.02
N ARG A 185 -16.60 6.72 -7.32
CA ARG A 185 -17.20 8.04 -7.16
C ARG A 185 -17.40 8.73 -8.51
N ASN A 186 -16.37 8.71 -9.36
CA ASN A 186 -16.44 9.33 -10.68
C ASN A 186 -17.40 8.58 -11.62
N ARG A 187 -17.50 7.25 -11.50
CA ARG A 187 -18.45 6.43 -12.28
C ARG A 187 -19.90 6.58 -11.83
N ALA A 188 -20.14 6.85 -10.54
CA ALA A 188 -21.48 7.06 -10.01
C ALA A 188 -22.13 8.36 -10.53
N PHE A 189 -21.32 9.33 -10.96
CA PHE A 189 -21.75 10.63 -11.49
C PHE A 189 -21.02 10.95 -12.81
N PRO A 190 -21.37 10.27 -13.93
CA PRO A 190 -20.72 10.49 -15.22
C PRO A 190 -20.95 11.91 -15.74
N ALA A 191 -20.22 12.32 -16.77
CA ALA A 191 -20.55 13.56 -17.48
C ALA A 191 -21.79 13.31 -18.35
N GLU A 192 -22.80 14.18 -18.21
CA GLU A 192 -24.07 14.07 -18.93
C GLU A 192 -24.70 15.46 -19.09
N GLY A 193 -25.27 15.72 -20.28
CA GLY A 193 -25.93 16.99 -20.58
C GLY A 193 -25.05 18.23 -20.28
N SER A 194 -25.50 19.04 -19.31
CA SER A 194 -24.81 20.27 -18.88
C SER A 194 -23.78 20.07 -17.76
N PHE A 195 -23.63 18.84 -17.24
CA PHE A 195 -22.66 18.48 -16.22
C PHE A 195 -21.42 17.87 -16.86
N ARG A 196 -20.27 18.57 -16.80
CA ARG A 196 -19.01 18.15 -17.46
C ARG A 196 -18.24 17.07 -16.71
N GLY A 197 -18.85 16.48 -15.69
CA GLY A 197 -18.28 15.40 -14.90
C GLY A 197 -17.66 15.86 -13.59
N LEU A 198 -17.61 14.92 -12.64
CA LEU A 198 -17.19 15.17 -11.26
C LEU A 198 -15.78 15.76 -11.15
N HIS A 199 -14.85 15.35 -12.02
CA HIS A 199 -13.47 15.85 -12.00
C HIS A 199 -13.39 17.37 -12.25
N GLN A 200 -14.28 17.94 -13.07
CA GLN A 200 -14.27 19.37 -13.39
C GLN A 200 -15.14 20.20 -12.46
N GLU A 201 -16.24 19.62 -11.97
CA GLU A 201 -17.32 20.39 -11.34
C GLU A 201 -17.54 20.05 -9.86
N GLY A 202 -16.90 18.99 -9.36
CA GLY A 202 -16.95 18.58 -7.97
C GLY A 202 -18.23 17.83 -7.57
N LEU A 203 -18.19 17.23 -6.38
CA LEU A 203 -19.25 16.37 -5.86
C LEU A 203 -20.54 17.16 -5.56
N PHE A 204 -20.44 18.35 -4.99
CA PHE A 204 -21.62 19.16 -4.64
C PHE A 204 -22.51 19.45 -5.86
N ARG A 205 -21.90 19.85 -6.99
CA ARG A 205 -22.64 20.09 -8.22
C ARG A 205 -23.18 18.80 -8.82
N ALA A 206 -22.44 17.70 -8.72
CA ALA A 206 -22.89 16.37 -9.15
C ALA A 206 -24.18 15.95 -8.43
N LEU A 207 -24.19 16.02 -7.09
CA LEU A 207 -25.35 15.66 -6.27
C LEU A 207 -26.59 16.48 -6.64
N LYS A 208 -26.44 17.80 -6.80
CA LYS A 208 -27.53 18.68 -7.27
C LYS A 208 -28.04 18.33 -8.66
N TYR A 209 -27.14 18.10 -9.61
CA TYR A 209 -27.51 17.78 -10.99
C TYR A 209 -28.29 16.46 -11.09
N TYR A 210 -27.83 15.43 -10.39
CA TYR A 210 -28.46 14.11 -10.37
C TYR A 210 -29.60 13.96 -9.36
N GLY A 211 -29.92 14.99 -8.57
CA GLY A 211 -31.02 14.99 -7.60
C GLY A 211 -30.80 14.08 -6.39
N TYR A 212 -29.55 13.89 -5.96
CA TYR A 212 -29.18 13.13 -4.77
C TYR A 212 -28.86 14.07 -3.59
N GLU A 213 -29.23 13.65 -2.38
CA GLU A 213 -28.91 14.34 -1.13
C GLU A 213 -27.53 13.94 -0.58
N GLY A 214 -26.96 12.84 -1.09
CA GLY A 214 -25.65 12.36 -0.68
C GLY A 214 -25.20 11.14 -1.49
N ALA A 215 -24.02 10.61 -1.14
CA ALA A 215 -23.51 9.35 -1.66
C ALA A 215 -22.99 8.47 -0.51
N ALA A 216 -23.08 7.15 -0.69
CA ALA A 216 -22.69 6.16 0.30
C ALA A 216 -21.86 5.03 -0.31
N ILE A 217 -20.99 4.48 0.53
CA ILE A 217 -20.23 3.25 0.31
C ILE A 217 -20.76 2.23 1.30
N VAL A 218 -21.16 1.06 0.85
CA VAL A 218 -21.69 0.01 1.73
C VAL A 218 -20.67 -1.11 1.86
N VAL A 219 -20.41 -1.57 3.08
CA VAL A 219 -19.44 -2.63 3.40
C VAL A 219 -19.91 -3.37 4.65
N SER A 220 -19.40 -4.58 4.88
CA SER A 220 -19.59 -5.26 6.17
C SER A 220 -18.99 -4.44 7.31
N ARG A 221 -19.50 -4.59 8.54
CA ARG A 221 -18.94 -4.00 9.77
C ARG A 221 -17.48 -4.40 10.02
N ARG A 222 -16.96 -5.39 9.29
CA ARG A 222 -15.57 -5.88 9.31
C ARG A 222 -14.73 -5.33 8.15
N GLY A 223 -15.27 -4.38 7.39
CA GLY A 223 -14.52 -3.65 6.37
C GLY A 223 -13.31 -2.94 6.96
N HIS A 224 -12.19 -2.95 6.23
CA HIS A 224 -10.95 -2.36 6.72
C HIS A 224 -11.11 -0.84 6.93
N TYR A 225 -10.54 -0.32 8.03
CA TYR A 225 -10.69 1.09 8.42
C TYR A 225 -10.26 2.08 7.32
N SER A 226 -9.41 1.66 6.37
CA SER A 226 -8.99 2.48 5.24
C SER A 226 -10.15 2.96 4.38
N LEU A 227 -11.26 2.22 4.31
CA LEU A 227 -12.44 2.62 3.53
C LEU A 227 -13.10 3.88 4.12
N SER A 228 -13.14 3.98 5.45
CA SER A 228 -13.64 5.18 6.14
C SER A 228 -12.72 6.37 5.92
N LYS A 229 -11.39 6.15 6.00
CA LYS A 229 -10.39 7.17 5.64
C LYS A 229 -10.50 7.60 4.18
N ALA A 230 -10.80 6.68 3.26
CA ALA A 230 -11.00 7.00 1.87
C ALA A 230 -12.26 7.86 1.64
N ALA A 231 -13.37 7.54 2.31
CA ALA A 231 -14.59 8.35 2.24
C ALA A 231 -14.35 9.80 2.71
N ASP A 232 -13.58 9.97 3.79
CA ASP A 232 -13.12 11.26 4.31
C ASP A 232 -12.31 12.04 3.27
N VAL A 233 -11.21 11.45 2.76
CA VAL A 233 -10.34 12.06 1.74
C VAL A 233 -11.08 12.41 0.44
N LEU A 234 -12.07 11.60 0.06
CA LEU A 234 -12.88 11.83 -1.13
C LEU A 234 -13.99 12.88 -0.93
N GLY A 235 -14.09 13.48 0.25
CA GLY A 235 -15.06 14.54 0.57
C GLY A 235 -16.48 14.04 0.76
N LEU A 236 -16.67 12.76 1.07
CA LEU A 236 -17.97 12.17 1.42
C LEU A 236 -18.27 12.31 2.92
N GLY A 237 -17.21 12.29 3.74
CA GLY A 237 -17.31 12.16 5.19
C GLY A 237 -17.37 10.69 5.62
N ARG A 238 -16.98 10.41 6.86
CA ARG A 238 -16.88 9.03 7.37
C ARG A 238 -18.23 8.35 7.54
N GLU A 239 -19.27 9.12 7.86
CA GLU A 239 -20.65 8.64 8.00
C GLU A 239 -21.28 8.16 6.67
N SER A 240 -20.65 8.48 5.53
CA SER A 240 -21.03 7.91 4.22
C SER A 240 -20.58 6.46 4.05
N LEU A 241 -19.73 5.92 4.93
CA LEU A 241 -19.42 4.50 4.98
C LEU A 241 -20.48 3.79 5.83
N VAL A 242 -21.40 3.10 5.16
CA VAL A 242 -22.51 2.42 5.80
C VAL A 242 -22.12 0.97 6.07
N ALA A 243 -21.98 0.64 7.35
CA ALA A 243 -21.70 -0.71 7.80
C ALA A 243 -22.96 -1.59 7.76
N VAL A 244 -22.79 -2.83 7.32
CA VAL A 244 -23.80 -3.89 7.33
C VAL A 244 -23.35 -5.01 8.25
N ASP A 245 -24.31 -5.61 8.92
CA ASP A 245 -24.06 -6.66 9.88
C ASP A 245 -23.53 -7.95 9.25
N THR A 246 -22.80 -8.73 10.07
CA THR A 246 -22.24 -10.03 9.67
C THR A 246 -23.00 -11.19 10.29
N ASP A 247 -22.98 -12.33 9.61
CA ASP A 247 -23.43 -13.63 10.11
C ASP A 247 -22.47 -14.18 11.19
N ASP A 248 -22.83 -15.34 11.76
CA ASP A 248 -22.02 -16.05 12.76
C ASP A 248 -20.67 -16.55 12.20
N SER A 249 -20.51 -16.54 10.87
CA SER A 249 -19.26 -16.84 10.17
C SER A 249 -18.46 -15.58 9.84
N ASN A 250 -18.80 -14.42 10.42
CA ASN A 250 -18.15 -13.13 10.22
C ASN A 250 -18.16 -12.62 8.76
N ARG A 251 -19.14 -13.05 7.95
CA ARG A 251 -19.36 -12.60 6.57
C ARG A 251 -20.57 -11.68 6.51
N ILE A 252 -20.58 -10.73 5.58
CA ILE A 252 -21.72 -9.80 5.43
C ILE A 252 -23.05 -10.54 5.20
N GLN A 253 -24.12 -10.07 5.85
CA GLN A 253 -25.47 -10.56 5.61
C GLN A 253 -26.05 -9.91 4.35
N THR A 254 -26.26 -10.70 3.29
CA THR A 254 -26.69 -10.19 1.97
C THR A 254 -28.10 -9.60 1.97
N ASP A 255 -29.01 -10.14 2.79
CA ASP A 255 -30.37 -9.59 2.91
C ASP A 255 -30.34 -8.21 3.57
N ALA A 256 -29.58 -8.08 4.67
CA ALA A 256 -29.36 -6.80 5.34
C ALA A 256 -28.63 -5.78 4.43
N LEU A 257 -27.70 -6.26 3.58
CA LEU A 257 -27.04 -5.43 2.56
C LEU A 257 -28.06 -4.85 1.59
N ARG A 258 -28.94 -5.69 1.02
CA ARG A 258 -29.99 -5.25 0.09
C ARG A 258 -30.95 -4.28 0.76
N GLU A 259 -31.40 -4.58 1.98
CA GLU A 259 -32.28 -3.69 2.75
C GLU A 259 -31.64 -2.32 2.98
N LYS A 260 -30.35 -2.29 3.32
CA LYS A 260 -29.61 -1.03 3.52
C LYS A 260 -29.53 -0.21 2.23
N CYS A 261 -29.29 -0.85 1.09
CA CYS A 261 -29.30 -0.18 -0.21
C CYS A 261 -30.68 0.42 -0.54
N LEU A 262 -31.78 -0.29 -0.25
CA LEU A 262 -33.14 0.22 -0.42
C LEU A 262 -33.43 1.43 0.47
N GLU A 263 -32.99 1.41 1.73
CA GLU A 263 -33.11 2.56 2.64
C GLU A 263 -32.39 3.80 2.12
N LEU A 264 -31.16 3.63 1.63
CA LEU A 264 -30.36 4.72 1.05
C LEU A 264 -31.03 5.30 -0.19
N GLN A 265 -31.57 4.45 -1.07
CA GLN A 265 -32.30 4.89 -2.26
C GLN A 265 -33.54 5.72 -1.89
N LYS A 266 -34.32 5.29 -0.89
CA LYS A 266 -35.48 6.06 -0.39
C LYS A 266 -35.10 7.43 0.14
N LYS A 267 -33.91 7.56 0.74
CA LYS A 267 -33.33 8.83 1.21
C LYS A 267 -32.66 9.67 0.11
N LYS A 268 -32.74 9.24 -1.15
CA LYS A 268 -32.00 9.84 -2.27
C LYS A 268 -30.50 9.92 -2.01
N ILE A 269 -29.94 8.90 -1.38
CA ILE A 269 -28.50 8.73 -1.22
C ILE A 269 -28.01 7.75 -2.29
N LYS A 270 -27.10 8.18 -3.16
CA LYS A 270 -26.52 7.33 -4.20
C LYS A 270 -25.59 6.30 -3.58
N VAL A 271 -25.93 5.01 -3.69
CA VAL A 271 -24.98 3.92 -3.42
C VAL A 271 -23.94 3.94 -4.54
N MET A 272 -22.77 4.53 -4.28
CA MET A 272 -21.71 4.66 -5.29
C MET A 272 -20.83 3.40 -5.36
N ALA A 273 -20.67 2.71 -4.23
CA ALA A 273 -19.91 1.47 -4.17
C ALA A 273 -20.48 0.49 -3.13
N ILE A 274 -20.34 -0.80 -3.42
CA ILE A 274 -20.47 -1.89 -2.47
C ILE A 274 -19.12 -2.58 -2.41
N CYS A 275 -18.55 -2.71 -1.20
CA CYS A 275 -17.25 -3.33 -0.98
C CYS A 275 -17.42 -4.70 -0.35
N GLY A 276 -17.00 -5.76 -1.05
CA GLY A 276 -16.82 -7.09 -0.47
C GLY A 276 -15.41 -7.27 0.06
N VAL A 277 -15.23 -8.06 1.11
CA VAL A 277 -13.91 -8.36 1.69
C VAL A 277 -13.52 -9.80 1.39
N ALA A 278 -12.38 -9.99 0.74
CA ALA A 278 -11.76 -11.29 0.50
C ALA A 278 -10.56 -11.45 1.44
N GLY A 279 -10.83 -11.90 2.66
CA GLY A 279 -9.82 -12.01 3.72
C GLY A 279 -9.90 -10.85 4.70
N THR A 280 -10.87 -10.90 5.61
CA THR A 280 -10.98 -9.92 6.72
C THR A 280 -9.77 -9.99 7.66
N THR A 281 -9.29 -8.84 8.14
CA THR A 281 -8.04 -8.72 8.93
C THR A 281 -7.94 -9.68 10.11
N GLU A 282 -8.99 -9.81 10.92
CA GLU A 282 -8.90 -10.57 12.19
C GLU A 282 -9.21 -12.06 12.05
N THR A 283 -9.97 -12.48 11.03
CA THR A 283 -10.48 -13.87 10.95
C THR A 283 -10.30 -14.52 9.58
N GLY A 284 -9.78 -13.79 8.59
CA GLY A 284 -9.53 -14.33 7.24
C GLY A 284 -10.78 -14.76 6.46
N ASN A 285 -11.99 -14.37 6.89
CA ASN A 285 -13.21 -14.74 6.19
C ASN A 285 -13.35 -14.01 4.85
N VAL A 286 -14.03 -14.67 3.91
CA VAL A 286 -14.38 -14.15 2.59
C VAL A 286 -15.89 -13.95 2.55
N ASP A 287 -16.31 -12.75 2.20
CA ASP A 287 -17.73 -12.41 2.01
C ASP A 287 -18.34 -13.21 0.83
N PRO A 288 -19.68 -13.38 0.76
CA PRO A 288 -20.38 -13.95 -0.39
C PRO A 288 -20.31 -13.03 -1.63
N LEU A 289 -19.13 -12.95 -2.27
CA LEU A 289 -18.81 -11.97 -3.31
C LEU A 289 -19.78 -12.01 -4.52
N ASP A 290 -20.18 -13.20 -4.97
CA ASP A 290 -21.10 -13.34 -6.12
C ASP A 290 -22.47 -12.70 -5.82
N ALA A 291 -23.04 -13.00 -4.65
CA ALA A 291 -24.31 -12.43 -4.23
C ALA A 291 -24.22 -10.91 -4.03
N MET A 292 -23.09 -10.42 -3.50
CA MET A 292 -22.84 -8.99 -3.38
C MET A 292 -22.70 -8.31 -4.74
N ALA A 293 -22.08 -8.97 -5.73
CA ALA A 293 -21.94 -8.45 -7.08
C ALA A 293 -23.31 -8.32 -7.77
N ASP A 294 -24.21 -9.29 -7.56
CA ASP A 294 -25.58 -9.24 -8.06
C ASP A 294 -26.36 -8.07 -7.43
N ILE A 295 -26.23 -7.87 -6.11
CA ILE A 295 -26.81 -6.70 -5.42
C ILE A 295 -26.20 -5.39 -5.95
N ALA A 296 -24.89 -5.30 -6.13
CA ALA A 296 -24.26 -4.10 -6.69
C ALA A 296 -24.80 -3.76 -8.09
N ARG A 297 -25.05 -4.78 -8.92
CA ARG A 297 -25.68 -4.62 -10.23
C ARG A 297 -27.12 -4.13 -10.12
N GLU A 298 -27.91 -4.68 -9.19
CA GLU A 298 -29.29 -4.28 -8.89
C GLU A 298 -29.40 -2.76 -8.60
N PHE A 299 -28.47 -2.21 -7.81
CA PHE A 299 -28.45 -0.79 -7.43
C PHE A 299 -27.61 0.11 -8.33
N GLY A 300 -27.00 -0.43 -9.39
CA GLY A 300 -26.08 0.31 -10.26
C GLY A 300 -24.90 0.91 -9.50
N ALA A 301 -24.38 0.19 -8.51
CA ALA A 301 -23.23 0.54 -7.70
C ALA A 301 -21.95 -0.09 -8.25
N HIS A 302 -20.80 0.54 -8.02
CA HIS A 302 -19.52 -0.09 -8.30
C HIS A 302 -19.25 -1.22 -7.30
N PHE A 303 -18.97 -2.43 -7.78
CA PHE A 303 -18.55 -3.52 -6.90
C PHE A 303 -17.03 -3.52 -6.77
N HIS A 304 -16.55 -3.29 -5.55
CA HIS A 304 -15.13 -3.33 -5.20
C HIS A 304 -14.87 -4.53 -4.29
N VAL A 305 -13.76 -5.23 -4.49
CA VAL A 305 -13.33 -6.33 -3.62
C VAL A 305 -12.01 -5.94 -2.96
N ASP A 306 -12.03 -5.82 -1.63
CA ASP A 306 -10.82 -5.66 -0.83
C ASP A 306 -10.20 -7.04 -0.59
N ALA A 307 -9.21 -7.37 -1.42
CA ALA A 307 -8.41 -8.59 -1.38
C ALA A 307 -6.96 -8.28 -0.97
N ALA A 308 -6.78 -7.37 0.00
CA ALA A 308 -5.44 -7.06 0.48
C ALA A 308 -4.76 -8.25 1.20
N TRP A 309 -5.56 -9.17 1.75
CA TRP A 309 -5.08 -10.35 2.48
C TRP A 309 -5.24 -11.67 1.70
N GLY A 310 -6.44 -11.95 1.18
CA GLY A 310 -6.77 -13.19 0.46
C GLY A 310 -6.39 -13.15 -1.02
#